data_AF-A0A828Z0F5-F1
#
_entry.id   AF-A0A828Z0F5-F1
#
_cell.length_a   1.000
_cell.length_b   1.000
_cell.length_c   1.000
_cell.angle_alpha   90.00
_cell.angle_beta   90.00
_cell.angle_gamma   90.00
#
_symmetry.space_group_name_H-M   'P 1'
#
loop_
_entity.id
_entity.type
_entity.pdbx_description
1 polymer ?
#
loop_
_entity_poly.entity_id
_entity_poly.type
_entity_poly.pdbx_seq_one_letter_code
_entity_poly.pdbx_strand_id
1 'polypeptide(L)'
;MSNASLRDQVARLATTDPEAAYERAKRIDAPWYRTQALSHVAKHMRPDAKSIKVLKESLQTAKSQDDPYAVCASSAWPIAVLIQRAQYKLAAAEVEEAFSLSTRIENRGSRVQALLLLLQAAFALGLKYQTRIIRGIPRYVEPGPQLASAARYKKRAPNACSTRPRAS
;
A
#
# COMPACT_ATOMS: atom_id res chain seq x y z
N MET A 1 14.59 5.85 -21.20
CA MET A 1 14.56 4.94 -20.02
C MET A 1 13.25 5.12 -19.29
N SER A 2 12.69 4.07 -18.70
CA SER A 2 11.45 4.18 -17.90
C SER A 2 11.73 4.71 -16.49
N ASN A 3 10.75 5.36 -15.86
CA ASN A 3 10.86 5.83 -14.47
C ASN A 3 11.16 4.68 -13.48
N ALA A 4 10.65 3.47 -13.75
CA ALA A 4 10.99 2.28 -12.98
C ALA A 4 12.48 1.94 -13.06
N SER A 5 13.05 1.96 -14.27
CA SER A 5 14.49 1.72 -14.48
C SER A 5 15.35 2.79 -13.80
N LEU A 6 14.92 4.06 -13.84
CA LEU A 6 15.59 5.16 -13.15
C LEU A 6 15.59 4.96 -11.63
N ARG A 7 14.44 4.61 -11.03
CA ARG A 7 14.33 4.27 -9.61
C ARG A 7 15.31 3.15 -9.23
N ASP A 8 15.40 2.10 -10.04
CA ASP A 8 16.27 0.96 -9.74
C ASP A 8 17.76 1.33 -9.85
N GLN A 9 18.12 2.20 -10.80
CA GLN A 9 19.48 2.75 -10.88
C GLN A 9 19.81 3.60 -9.66
N VAL A 10 18.88 4.44 -9.20
CA VAL A 10 19.05 5.22 -7.97
C VAL A 10 19.26 4.30 -6.77
N ALA A 11 18.44 3.25 -6.64
CA ALA A 11 18.55 2.30 -5.53
C ALA A 11 19.92 1.61 -5.51
N ARG A 12 20.46 1.24 -6.68
CA ARG A 12 21.81 0.67 -6.79
C ARG A 12 22.90 1.68 -6.48
N LEU A 13 22.79 2.92 -6.97
CA LEU A 13 23.78 3.96 -6.71
C LEU A 13 23.81 4.37 -5.24
N ALA A 14 22.66 4.37 -4.56
CA ALA A 14 22.55 4.80 -3.18
C ALA A 14 23.39 3.98 -2.20
N THR A 15 23.73 2.73 -2.52
CA THR A 15 24.54 1.86 -1.64
C THR A 15 26.02 2.28 -1.62
N THR A 16 26.50 2.95 -2.67
CA THR A 16 27.90 3.39 -2.80
C THR A 16 28.05 4.90 -2.73
N ASP A 17 27.09 5.65 -3.28
CA ASP A 17 27.07 7.11 -3.33
C ASP A 17 25.64 7.64 -3.16
N PRO A 18 25.15 7.77 -1.91
CA PRO A 18 23.81 8.25 -1.64
C PRO A 18 23.59 9.72 -2.05
N GLU A 19 24.65 10.52 -2.16
CA GLU A 19 24.54 11.93 -2.54
C GLU A 19 24.33 12.08 -4.05
N ALA A 20 25.10 11.35 -4.87
CA ALA A 20 24.84 11.30 -6.30
C ALA A 20 23.49 10.62 -6.62
N ALA A 21 23.10 9.62 -5.82
CA ALA A 21 21.79 8.98 -5.93
C ALA A 21 20.64 9.95 -5.63
N TYR A 22 20.79 10.83 -4.64
CA TYR A 22 19.82 11.89 -4.33
C TYR A 22 19.58 12.82 -5.52
N GLU A 23 20.64 13.32 -6.15
CA GLU A 23 20.52 14.22 -7.30
C GLU A 23 19.89 13.52 -8.52
N ARG A 24 20.09 12.21 -8.68
CA ARG A 24 19.40 11.43 -9.71
C ARG A 24 17.94 11.18 -9.36
N ALA A 25 17.61 10.91 -8.09
CA ALA A 25 16.24 10.68 -7.64
C ALA A 25 15.34 11.88 -7.96
N LYS A 26 15.83 13.10 -7.72
CA LYS A 26 15.10 14.36 -7.98
C LYS A 26 14.70 14.55 -9.45
N ARG A 27 15.44 13.94 -10.38
CA ARG A 27 15.20 14.03 -11.82
C ARG A 27 14.18 13.01 -12.34
N ILE A 28 13.66 12.13 -11.48
CA ILE A 28 12.60 11.19 -11.85
C ILE A 28 11.29 11.97 -11.93
N ASP A 29 10.69 12.13 -13.10
CA ASP A 29 9.51 12.98 -13.28
C ASP A 29 8.27 12.44 -12.57
N ALA A 30 8.09 11.12 -12.58
CA ALA A 30 6.90 10.49 -12.03
C ALA A 30 6.97 10.41 -10.49
N PRO A 31 6.08 11.10 -9.75
CA PRO A 31 6.16 11.21 -8.29
C PRO A 31 6.16 9.85 -7.58
N TRP A 32 5.36 8.90 -8.05
CA TRP A 32 5.33 7.53 -7.55
C TRP A 32 6.73 6.89 -7.46
N TYR A 33 7.54 7.04 -8.51
CA TYR A 33 8.88 6.48 -8.59
C TYR A 33 9.90 7.36 -7.85
N ARG A 34 9.75 8.69 -7.91
CA ARG A 34 10.59 9.64 -7.16
C ARG A 34 10.50 9.41 -5.65
N THR A 35 9.29 9.23 -5.11
CA THR A 35 9.08 8.89 -3.69
C THR A 35 9.86 7.64 -3.29
N GLN A 36 9.75 6.56 -4.06
CA GLN A 36 10.47 5.32 -3.78
C GLN A 36 11.98 5.50 -3.84
N ALA A 37 12.46 6.25 -4.84
CA ALA A 37 13.87 6.53 -5.06
C ALA A 37 14.45 7.36 -3.89
N LEU A 38 13.78 8.45 -3.49
CA LEU A 38 14.18 9.29 -2.36
C LEU A 38 14.19 8.51 -1.03
N SER A 39 13.21 7.64 -0.82
CA SER A 39 13.18 6.75 0.36
C SER A 39 14.38 5.80 0.40
N HIS A 40 14.73 5.22 -0.76
CA HIS A 40 15.92 4.37 -0.89
C HIS A 40 17.22 5.13 -0.65
N VAL A 41 17.35 6.34 -1.21
CA VAL A 41 18.47 7.23 -0.95
C VAL A 41 18.61 7.47 0.54
N ALA A 42 17.54 7.93 1.18
CA ALA A 42 17.56 8.22 2.61
C ALA A 42 17.97 7.01 3.42
N LYS A 43 17.47 5.80 3.09
CA LYS A 43 17.83 4.54 3.78
C LYS A 43 19.35 4.32 3.85
N HIS A 44 20.09 4.67 2.80
CA HIS A 44 21.55 4.47 2.71
C HIS A 44 22.39 5.68 3.15
N MET A 45 21.77 6.84 3.39
CA MET A 45 22.46 7.98 4.01
C MET A 45 22.77 7.72 5.50
N ARG A 46 23.76 8.42 6.05
CA ARG A 46 23.99 8.48 7.50
C ARG A 46 22.71 8.95 8.22
N PRO A 47 22.34 8.39 9.39
CA PRO A 47 21.13 8.76 10.11
C PRO A 47 21.29 10.13 10.80
N ASP A 48 21.21 11.20 10.03
CA ASP A 48 21.29 12.58 10.51
C ASP A 48 20.15 13.45 9.97
N ALA A 49 20.17 14.74 10.33
CA ALA A 49 19.15 15.70 9.92
C ALA A 49 18.97 15.80 8.39
N LYS A 50 20.03 15.59 7.61
CA LYS A 50 19.96 15.65 6.14
C LYS A 50 19.13 14.49 5.61
N SER A 51 19.41 13.30 6.11
CA SER A 51 18.66 12.11 5.70
C SER A 51 17.17 12.15 6.10
N ILE A 52 16.84 12.81 7.23
CA ILE A 52 15.45 13.07 7.61
C ILE A 52 14.78 14.10 6.68
N LYS A 53 15.52 15.13 6.21
CA LYS A 53 15.01 16.07 5.20
C LYS A 53 14.65 15.34 3.90
N VAL A 54 15.49 14.40 3.44
CA VAL A 54 15.20 13.58 2.24
C VAL A 54 13.94 12.72 2.44
N LEU A 55 13.72 12.15 3.62
CA LEU A 55 12.46 11.43 3.92
C LEU A 55 11.24 12.33 3.90
N LYS A 56 11.34 13.55 4.42
CA LYS A 56 10.26 14.55 4.35
C LYS A 56 9.97 14.95 2.91
N GLU A 57 11.00 15.14 2.08
CA GLU A 57 10.83 15.41 0.65
C GLU A 57 10.17 14.23 -0.08
N SER A 58 10.53 13.00 0.28
CA SER A 58 9.89 11.79 -0.22
C SER A 58 8.39 11.76 0.12
N LEU A 59 8.02 12.09 1.36
CA LEU A 59 6.61 12.19 1.78
C LEU A 59 5.88 13.30 1.05
N GLN A 60 6.50 14.47 0.90
CA GLN A 60 5.93 15.59 0.15
C GLN A 60 5.70 15.22 -1.33
N THR A 61 6.63 14.47 -1.92
CA THR A 61 6.49 13.94 -3.28
C THR A 61 5.29 12.98 -3.36
N ALA A 62 5.12 12.10 -2.38
CA ALA A 62 3.95 11.22 -2.32
C ALA A 62 2.64 12.02 -2.27
N LYS A 63 2.58 13.05 -1.41
CA LYS A 63 1.42 13.92 -1.19
C LYS A 63 1.10 14.87 -2.35
N SER A 64 2.02 15.06 -3.29
CA SER A 64 1.81 15.88 -4.49
C SER A 64 0.96 15.22 -5.57
N GLN A 65 0.60 13.94 -5.39
CA GLN A 65 -0.19 13.17 -6.36
C GLN A 65 -1.69 13.38 -6.14
N ASP A 66 -2.46 13.44 -7.23
CA ASP A 66 -3.91 13.63 -7.17
C ASP A 66 -4.67 12.35 -6.78
N ASP A 67 -4.17 11.19 -7.22
CA ASP A 67 -4.79 9.90 -6.94
C ASP A 67 -4.55 9.50 -5.47
N PRO A 68 -5.62 9.34 -4.64
CA PRO A 68 -5.46 8.93 -3.26
C PRO A 68 -4.79 7.57 -3.11
N TYR A 69 -4.97 6.65 -4.07
CA TYR A 69 -4.25 5.38 -4.07
C TYR A 69 -2.75 5.63 -4.21
N ALA A 70 -2.34 6.45 -5.20
CA ALA A 70 -0.96 6.83 -5.42
C ALA A 70 -0.33 7.45 -4.16
N VAL A 71 -1.02 8.37 -3.49
CA VAL A 71 -0.56 8.99 -2.23
C VAL A 71 -0.36 7.95 -1.14
N CYS A 72 -1.41 7.19 -0.80
CA CYS A 72 -1.39 6.21 0.29
C CYS A 72 -0.31 5.13 0.08
N ALA A 73 -0.31 4.51 -1.10
CA ALA A 73 0.61 3.43 -1.39
C ALA A 73 2.05 3.94 -1.42
N SER A 74 2.36 5.02 -2.16
CA SER A 74 3.73 5.55 -2.24
C SER A 74 4.28 6.08 -0.90
N SER A 75 3.41 6.50 0.03
CA SER A 75 3.81 6.92 1.37
C SER A 75 4.35 5.77 2.24
N ALA A 76 4.04 4.51 1.92
CA ALA A 76 4.53 3.35 2.67
C ALA A 76 6.07 3.25 2.68
N TRP A 77 6.73 3.63 1.58
CA TRP A 77 8.18 3.57 1.45
C TRP A 77 8.93 4.48 2.44
N PRO A 78 8.67 5.80 2.49
CA PRO A 78 9.36 6.66 3.46
C PRO A 78 8.95 6.34 4.90
N ILE A 79 7.71 5.91 5.15
CA ILE A 79 7.25 5.49 6.49
C ILE A 79 8.08 4.31 7.01
N ALA A 80 8.32 3.29 6.18
CA ALA A 80 9.13 2.14 6.57
C ALA A 80 10.56 2.56 6.97
N VAL A 81 11.16 3.51 6.24
CA VAL A 81 12.52 4.00 6.52
C VAL A 81 12.54 4.90 7.77
N LEU A 82 11.49 5.70 8.01
CA LEU A 82 11.34 6.45 9.27
C LEU A 82 11.31 5.53 10.48
N ILE A 83 10.59 4.41 10.39
CA ILE A 83 10.50 3.41 11.46
C ILE A 83 11.85 2.73 11.68
N GLN A 84 12.55 2.35 10.61
CA GLN A 84 13.92 1.81 10.70
C GLN A 84 14.90 2.76 11.40
N ARG A 85 14.59 4.06 11.44
CA ARG A 85 15.41 5.13 12.02
C ARG A 85 14.87 5.65 13.34
N ALA A 86 13.99 4.89 13.99
CA ALA A 86 13.35 5.22 15.26
C ALA A 86 12.59 6.57 15.24
N GLN A 87 12.17 7.06 14.07
CA GLN A 87 11.36 8.28 13.93
C GLN A 87 9.87 7.98 14.12
N TYR A 88 9.53 7.29 15.21
CA TYR A 88 8.20 6.72 15.41
C TYR A 88 7.08 7.76 15.46
N LYS A 89 7.34 8.93 16.07
CA LYS A 89 6.35 10.02 16.14
C LYS A 89 5.97 10.53 14.75
N LEU A 90 6.97 10.73 13.89
CA LEU A 90 6.75 11.18 12.51
C LEU A 90 6.07 10.07 11.70
N ALA A 91 6.58 8.84 11.75
CA ALA A 91 5.99 7.71 11.05
C ALA A 91 4.52 7.48 11.43
N ALA A 92 4.19 7.57 12.72
CA ALA A 92 2.81 7.45 13.21
C ALA A 92 1.87 8.50 12.62
N ALA A 93 2.30 9.76 12.56
CA ALA A 93 1.50 10.84 11.97
C ALA A 93 1.22 10.58 10.49
N GLU A 94 2.25 10.17 9.74
CA GLU A 94 2.13 9.86 8.31
C GLU A 94 1.26 8.63 8.05
N VAL A 95 1.29 7.63 8.93
CA VAL A 95 0.39 6.46 8.86
C VAL A 95 -1.06 6.87 9.06
N GLU A 96 -1.37 7.74 10.02
CA GLU A 96 -2.74 8.19 10.25
C GLU A 96 -3.27 9.03 9.08
N GLU A 97 -2.44 9.90 8.50
CA GLU A 97 -2.79 10.68 7.32
C GLU A 97 -3.05 9.78 6.11
N ALA A 98 -2.13 8.86 5.79
CA ALA A 98 -2.30 7.90 4.71
C ALA A 98 -3.52 6.98 4.93
N PHE A 99 -3.77 6.55 6.17
CA PHE A 99 -4.96 5.76 6.49
C PHE A 99 -6.25 6.55 6.26
N SER A 100 -6.30 7.82 6.69
CA SER A 100 -7.45 8.69 6.45
C SER A 100 -7.74 8.86 4.95
N LEU A 101 -6.71 9.12 4.14
CA LEU A 101 -6.83 9.25 2.69
C LEU A 101 -7.32 7.98 2.00
N SER A 102 -6.99 6.80 2.54
CA SER A 102 -7.41 5.52 1.95
C SER A 102 -8.93 5.39 1.83
N THR A 103 -9.70 6.09 2.68
CA THR A 103 -11.16 6.10 2.65
C THR A 103 -11.72 6.72 1.38
N ARG A 104 -10.94 7.59 0.70
CA ARG A 104 -11.29 8.25 -0.57
C ARG A 104 -11.03 7.37 -1.79
N ILE A 105 -10.38 6.22 -1.65
CA ILE A 105 -10.07 5.32 -2.77
C ILE A 105 -11.33 4.51 -3.11
N GLU A 106 -12.06 4.90 -4.16
CA GLU A 106 -13.32 4.25 -4.54
C GLU A 106 -13.14 2.77 -4.90
N ASN A 107 -12.13 2.46 -5.71
CA ASN A 107 -11.84 1.09 -6.13
C ASN A 107 -11.41 0.24 -4.92
N ARG A 108 -12.24 -0.76 -4.57
CA ARG A 108 -12.00 -1.62 -3.39
C ARG A 108 -10.67 -2.35 -3.45
N GLY A 109 -10.29 -2.89 -4.61
CA GLY A 109 -9.01 -3.59 -4.78
C GLY A 109 -7.80 -2.67 -4.55
N SER A 110 -7.86 -1.46 -5.10
CA SER A 110 -6.83 -0.43 -4.90
C SER A 110 -6.75 0.00 -3.44
N ARG A 111 -7.91 0.15 -2.77
CA ARG A 111 -7.96 0.48 -1.34
C ARG A 111 -7.32 -0.60 -0.48
N VAL A 112 -7.65 -1.87 -0.73
CA VAL A 112 -7.03 -3.01 -0.04
C VAL A 112 -5.53 -3.02 -0.29
N GLN A 113 -5.09 -2.82 -1.53
CA GLN A 113 -3.67 -2.81 -1.86
C GLN A 113 -2.91 -1.67 -1.15
N ALA A 114 -3.48 -0.46 -1.10
CA ALA A 114 -2.89 0.65 -0.36
C ALA A 114 -2.80 0.36 1.15
N LEU A 115 -3.86 -0.20 1.73
CA LEU A 115 -3.88 -0.59 3.15
C LEU A 115 -2.88 -1.71 3.47
N LEU A 116 -2.68 -2.67 2.57
CA LEU A 116 -1.68 -3.74 2.75
C LEU A 116 -0.25 -3.18 2.72
N LEU A 117 0.06 -2.28 1.77
CA LEU A 117 1.36 -1.60 1.73
C LEU A 117 1.60 -0.78 3.00
N LEU A 118 0.57 -0.04 3.45
CA LEU A 118 0.65 0.74 4.69
C LEU A 118 0.83 -0.17 5.92
N LEU A 119 0.14 -1.31 5.98
CA LEU A 119 0.29 -2.30 7.05
C LEU A 119 1.71 -2.87 7.10
N GLN A 120 2.28 -3.22 5.95
CA GLN A 120 3.65 -3.73 5.85
C GLN A 120 4.67 -2.69 6.35
N ALA A 121 4.52 -1.44 5.93
CA ALA A 121 5.40 -0.36 6.37
C ALA A 121 5.26 -0.08 7.88
N ALA A 122 4.03 0.00 8.38
CA ALA A 122 3.71 0.33 9.76
C ALA A 122 3.82 -0.86 10.74
N PHE A 123 4.22 -2.05 10.28
CA PHE A 123 4.16 -3.27 11.08
C PHE A 123 4.90 -3.12 12.42
N ALA A 124 6.09 -2.52 12.41
CA ALA A 124 6.90 -2.30 13.60
C ALA A 124 6.42 -1.15 14.52
N LEU A 125 5.36 -0.41 14.17
CA LEU A 125 4.72 0.57 15.08
C LEU A 125 3.80 -0.08 16.12
N GLY A 126 3.53 -1.38 16.00
CA GLY A 126 2.80 -2.17 16.99
C GLY A 126 1.31 -2.33 16.73
N LEU A 127 0.67 -3.13 17.61
CA LEU A 127 -0.69 -3.66 17.45
C LEU A 127 -1.77 -2.59 17.26
N LYS A 128 -1.60 -1.39 17.83
CA LYS A 128 -2.54 -0.27 17.68
C LYS A 128 -2.74 0.09 16.19
N TYR A 129 -1.65 0.29 15.47
CA TYR A 129 -1.69 0.68 14.05
C TYR A 129 -2.10 -0.51 13.17
N GLN A 130 -1.57 -1.69 13.46
CA GLN A 130 -1.93 -2.92 12.74
C GLN A 130 -3.44 -3.18 12.80
N THR A 131 -4.03 -3.17 14.00
CA THR A 131 -5.46 -3.43 14.20
C THR A 131 -6.32 -2.38 13.51
N ARG A 132 -5.91 -1.11 13.57
CA ARG A 132 -6.62 -0.02 12.89
C ARG A 132 -6.64 -0.21 11.38
N ILE A 133 -5.48 -0.49 10.77
CA ILE A 133 -5.37 -0.70 9.33
C ILE A 133 -6.17 -1.95 8.91
N ILE A 134 -6.04 -3.06 9.63
CA ILE A 134 -6.77 -4.31 9.35
C ILE A 134 -8.29 -4.10 9.41
N ARG A 135 -8.79 -3.34 10.39
CA ARG A 135 -10.22 -3.01 10.48
C ARG A 135 -10.70 -2.12 9.33
N GLY A 136 -9.81 -1.34 8.71
CA GLY A 136 -10.11 -0.53 7.53
C GLY A 136 -10.16 -1.32 6.22
N ILE A 137 -9.61 -2.54 6.18
CA ILE A 137 -9.66 -3.40 4.99
C ILE A 137 -11.12 -3.83 4.77
N PRO A 138 -11.75 -3.48 3.63
CA PRO A 138 -13.09 -3.93 3.33
C PRO A 138 -13.15 -5.46 3.38
N ARG A 139 -14.06 -6.01 4.19
CA ARG A 139 -14.33 -7.45 4.15
C ARG A 139 -14.95 -7.76 2.79
N TYR A 140 -14.32 -8.65 2.03
CA TYR A 140 -14.93 -9.23 0.83
C TYR A 140 -16.06 -10.16 1.28
N VAL A 141 -17.23 -9.61 1.56
CA VAL A 141 -18.46 -10.39 1.69
C VAL A 141 -19.53 -9.65 0.89
N GLU A 142 -19.58 -9.93 -0.41
CA GLU A 142 -20.85 -10.21 -1.08
C GLU A 142 -20.59 -11.24 -2.19
N PRO A 143 -21.33 -12.37 -2.23
CA PRO A 143 -21.47 -13.11 -3.47
C PRO A 143 -22.15 -12.17 -4.47
N GLY A 144 -21.51 -11.91 -5.61
CA GLY A 144 -22.14 -11.10 -6.67
C GLY A 144 -23.53 -11.63 -7.04
N PRO A 145 -24.41 -10.82 -7.66
CA PRO A 145 -25.79 -11.20 -7.96
C PRO A 145 -25.93 -12.52 -8.75
N GLN A 146 -24.88 -12.91 -9.48
CA GLN A 146 -24.78 -14.19 -10.20
C GLN A 146 -24.69 -15.43 -9.29
N LEU A 147 -24.17 -15.29 -8.06
CA LEU A 147 -24.11 -16.36 -7.06
C LEU A 147 -25.34 -16.36 -6.15
N ALA A 148 -26.00 -15.21 -5.98
CA ALA A 148 -27.26 -15.09 -5.24
C ALA A 148 -28.45 -15.74 -5.97
N SER A 149 -28.41 -15.84 -7.31
CA SER A 149 -29.38 -16.60 -8.11
C SER A 149 -29.17 -18.11 -8.00
N ALA A 150 -27.91 -18.57 -8.00
CA ALA A 150 -27.57 -19.98 -7.81
C ALA A 150 -27.98 -20.53 -6.42
N ALA A 151 -27.84 -19.70 -5.37
CA ALA A 151 -28.28 -20.06 -4.01
C ALA A 151 -29.81 -20.11 -3.86
N ARG A 152 -30.57 -19.30 -4.63
CA ARG A 152 -32.04 -19.37 -4.67
C ARG A 152 -32.56 -20.57 -5.46
N TYR A 153 -31.84 -21.01 -6.50
CA TYR A 153 -32.22 -22.17 -7.30
C TYR A 153 -32.16 -23.48 -6.49
N LYS A 154 -31.15 -23.64 -5.61
CA LYS A 154 -31.03 -24.82 -4.72
C LYS A 154 -32.08 -24.89 -3.61
N LYS A 155 -32.70 -23.78 -3.22
CA LYS A 155 -33.78 -23.76 -2.20
C LYS A 155 -35.18 -24.03 -2.76
N ARG A 156 -35.34 -24.12 -4.09
CA ARG A 156 -36.65 -24.25 -4.75
C ARG A 156 -36.87 -25.55 -5.52
N ALA A 157 -35.95 -26.52 -5.49
CA ALA A 157 -36.20 -27.83 -6.07
C ALA A 157 -37.21 -28.62 -5.19
N PRO A 158 -38.42 -28.92 -5.67
CA PRO A 158 -39.34 -29.80 -4.96
C PRO A 158 -38.94 -31.26 -5.17
N ASN A 159 -39.14 -32.07 -4.14
CA ASN A 159 -39.02 -33.53 -4.16
C ASN A 159 -39.80 -34.14 -5.33
N ALA A 160 -39.09 -34.73 -6.29
CA ALA A 160 -39.61 -35.67 -7.27
C ALA A 160 -38.49 -36.70 -7.50
N CYS A 161 -38.68 -38.02 -7.50
CA CYS A 161 -39.86 -38.83 -7.68
C CYS A 161 -39.58 -40.19 -7.02
N SER A 162 -40.56 -40.75 -6.31
CA SER A 162 -40.54 -42.14 -5.86
C SER A 162 -41.05 -43.04 -6.98
N THR A 163 -40.26 -44.03 -7.39
CA THR A 163 -40.78 -45.18 -8.16
C THR A 163 -40.10 -46.46 -7.68
N ARG A 164 -40.85 -47.27 -6.92
CA ARG A 164 -40.54 -48.70 -6.66
C ARG A 164 -40.70 -49.50 -7.96
N PRO A 165 -39.89 -50.54 -8.22
CA PRO A 165 -40.24 -51.53 -9.24
C PRO A 165 -41.19 -52.60 -8.66
N ARG A 166 -42.20 -52.98 -9.44
CA ARG A 166 -43.04 -54.17 -9.22
C ARG A 166 -42.37 -55.39 -9.85
N ALA A 167 -42.59 -56.53 -9.19
CA ALA A 167 -42.08 -57.85 -9.54
C ALA A 167 -42.59 -58.37 -10.89
N SER A 168 -41.80 -59.27 -11.47
CA SER A 168 -42.24 -60.38 -12.32
C SER A 168 -41.42 -61.60 -11.94
#